data_AF-A0A971Z9U2-F1
#
_entry.id   AF-A0A971Z9U2-F1
#
_cell.length_a   1.000
_cell.length_b   1.000
_cell.length_c   1.000
_cell.angle_alpha   90.00
_cell.angle_beta   90.00
_cell.angle_gamma   90.00
#
_symmetry.space_group_name_H-M   'P 1'
#
loop_
_entity.id
_entity.type
_entity.pdbx_description
1 polymer ?
#
loop_
_entity_poly.entity_id
_entity_poly.type
_entity_poly.pdbx_seq_one_letter_code
_entity_poly.pdbx_strand_id
1 'polypeptide(L)'
;MKLSCDVINDLLPLYVEDLASDDTRILVEEHLKTCSNCKKQLEFFQDPGEIPIDTIVEPFKKIERKLFRKQIQIVTVTVALVLVVVIIGMAYLTSPDYLPYSNNNMSLTEYEDGKIIITFNHKVAGYDIEKYSIGDGTGDIYHITTWNTIFNQYFLKNNIQSIILNPGGDKVASIYYYSTDGKDDILIYGKDQNPGGGIRTLPRLFLGYYLVIVGVLAILCGILLFIFRKKDNIRNAMERIFLLPISYFFSHLCIKGFITTSYLAYRDFFLILLLMIPIYCLLLLSIKLYRSYRKTKKVKL
;
A
#
# COMPACT_ATOMS: atom_id res chain seq x y z
N MET A 1 73.30 24.32 -33.14
CA MET A 1 72.06 24.41 -33.95
C MET A 1 70.96 24.86 -33.02
N LYS A 2 70.27 25.98 -33.28
CA LYS A 2 69.24 26.47 -32.35
C LYS A 2 67.96 25.65 -32.55
N LEU A 3 67.56 24.87 -31.55
CA LEU A 3 66.28 24.15 -31.54
C LEU A 3 65.13 25.16 -31.48
N SER A 4 64.02 24.85 -32.17
CA SER A 4 62.81 25.67 -32.12
C SER A 4 62.10 25.51 -30.78
N CYS A 5 61.32 26.52 -30.39
CA CYS A 5 60.55 26.46 -29.14
C CYS A 5 59.54 25.31 -29.13
N ASP A 6 59.01 24.91 -30.30
CA ASP A 6 58.05 23.82 -30.43
C ASP A 6 58.68 22.47 -30.05
N VAL A 7 59.90 22.20 -30.55
CA VAL A 7 60.64 20.97 -30.21
C VAL A 7 60.99 20.95 -28.73
N ILE A 8 61.34 22.10 -28.15
CA ILE A 8 61.61 22.19 -26.71
C ILE A 8 60.35 21.92 -25.91
N ASN A 9 59.20 22.45 -26.31
CA ASN A 9 57.92 22.22 -25.65
C ASN A 9 57.48 20.76 -25.65
N ASP A 10 57.72 20.06 -26.74
CA ASP A 10 57.43 18.62 -26.82
C ASP A 10 58.33 17.80 -25.88
N LEU A 11 59.53 18.30 -25.58
CA LEU A 11 60.52 17.65 -24.70
C LEU A 11 60.39 18.06 -23.22
N LEU A 12 59.71 19.17 -22.90
CA LEU A 12 59.57 19.69 -21.53
C LEU A 12 58.95 18.67 -20.55
N PRO A 13 57.89 17.91 -20.88
CA PRO A 13 57.33 16.92 -19.96
C PRO A 13 58.35 15.84 -19.58
N LEU A 14 59.09 15.33 -20.58
CA LEU A 14 60.15 14.32 -20.37
C LEU A 14 61.32 14.88 -19.57
N TYR A 15 61.63 16.17 -19.73
CA TYR A 15 62.64 16.87 -18.93
C TYR A 15 62.21 17.03 -17.46
N VAL A 16 60.95 17.39 -17.20
CA VAL A 16 60.39 17.53 -15.84
C VAL A 16 60.30 16.18 -15.12
N GLU A 17 59.97 15.11 -15.84
CA GLU A 17 59.88 13.74 -15.30
C GLU A 17 61.24 13.04 -15.15
N ASP A 18 62.36 13.72 -15.45
CA ASP A 18 63.73 13.17 -15.41
C ASP A 18 63.94 11.94 -16.33
N LEU A 19 63.16 11.84 -17.41
CA LEU A 19 63.19 10.75 -18.38
C LEU A 19 63.93 11.09 -19.68
N ALA A 20 64.37 12.35 -19.83
CA ALA A 20 65.18 12.79 -20.96
C ALA A 20 66.64 12.33 -20.82
N SER A 21 67.27 11.89 -21.92
CA SER A 21 68.70 11.55 -21.95
C SER A 21 69.59 12.77 -21.66
N ASP A 22 70.81 12.55 -21.18
CA ASP A 22 71.75 13.62 -20.80
C ASP A 22 71.99 14.64 -21.93
N ASP A 23 72.18 14.15 -23.17
CA ASP A 23 72.34 15.01 -24.35
C ASP A 23 71.10 15.89 -24.59
N THR A 24 69.90 15.34 -24.39
CA THR A 24 68.62 16.05 -24.56
C THR A 24 68.44 17.09 -23.45
N ARG A 25 68.84 16.78 -22.22
CA ARG A 25 68.80 17.73 -21.09
C ARG A 25 69.69 18.94 -21.32
N ILE A 26 70.93 18.73 -21.79
CA ILE A 26 71.87 19.82 -22.08
C ILE A 26 71.26 20.77 -23.12
N LEU A 27 70.62 20.23 -24.16
CA LEU A 27 69.98 21.00 -25.21
C LEU A 27 68.79 21.83 -24.70
N VAL A 28 67.96 21.24 -23.83
CA VAL A 28 66.83 21.94 -23.20
C VAL A 28 67.33 23.05 -22.27
N GLU A 29 68.35 22.79 -21.44
CA GLU A 29 68.94 23.77 -20.52
C GLU A 29 69.61 24.95 -21.24
N GLU A 30 70.31 24.69 -22.35
CA GLU A 30 70.91 25.74 -23.18
C GLU A 30 69.84 26.65 -23.78
N HIS A 31 68.71 26.08 -24.23
CA HIS A 31 67.59 26.85 -24.77
C HIS A 31 66.87 27.66 -23.67
N LEU A 32 66.64 27.08 -22.50
CA LEU A 32 65.99 27.76 -21.37
C LEU A 32 66.76 28.97 -20.83
N LYS A 33 68.09 28.99 -20.99
CA LYS A 33 68.92 30.17 -20.65
C LYS A 33 68.62 31.39 -21.51
N THR A 34 68.14 31.20 -22.74
CA THR A 34 67.94 32.27 -23.73
C THR A 34 66.48 32.55 -24.05
N CYS A 35 65.56 31.60 -23.80
CA CYS A 35 64.15 31.74 -24.11
C CYS A 35 63.27 31.88 -22.86
N SER A 36 62.69 33.06 -22.66
CA SER A 36 61.77 33.34 -21.54
C SER A 36 60.40 32.67 -21.69
N ASN A 37 59.98 32.34 -22.93
CA ASN A 37 58.69 31.69 -23.19
C ASN A 37 58.70 30.22 -22.73
N CYS A 38 59.72 29.46 -23.13
CA CYS A 38 59.89 28.07 -22.71
C CYS A 38 60.10 27.94 -21.20
N LYS A 39 60.70 28.96 -20.55
CA LYS A 39 60.85 29.00 -19.08
C LYS A 39 59.50 29.09 -18.36
N LYS A 40 58.56 29.90 -18.86
CA LYS A 40 57.18 29.97 -18.33
C LYS A 40 56.42 28.66 -18.53
N GLN A 41 56.65 27.98 -19.65
CA GLN A 41 56.03 26.68 -19.91
C GLN A 41 56.59 25.59 -19.00
N LEU A 42 57.89 25.62 -18.67
CA LEU A 42 58.48 24.73 -17.67
C LEU A 42 57.83 24.90 -16.29
N GLU A 43 57.60 26.13 -15.84
CA GLU A 43 56.91 26.42 -14.56
C GLU A 43 55.49 25.82 -14.54
N PHE A 44 54.77 25.88 -15.66
CA PHE A 44 53.44 25.27 -15.80
C PHE A 44 53.46 23.74 -15.66
N PHE A 45 54.53 23.07 -16.12
CA PHE A 45 54.67 21.62 -15.99
C PHE A 45 55.21 21.18 -14.63
N GLN A 46 56.00 22.01 -13.95
CA GLN A 46 56.55 21.72 -12.61
C GLN A 46 55.50 21.89 -11.50
N ASP A 47 54.58 22.83 -11.66
CA ASP A 47 53.45 23.03 -10.76
C ASP A 47 52.16 23.07 -11.58
N PRO A 48 51.64 21.89 -11.99
CA PRO A 48 50.31 21.81 -12.59
C PRO A 48 49.32 22.12 -11.48
N GLY A 49 49.07 23.41 -11.25
CA GLY A 49 48.23 23.90 -10.15
C GLY A 49 46.98 23.04 -10.01
N GLU A 50 46.68 22.62 -8.78
CA GLU A 50 45.63 21.65 -8.45
C GLU A 50 44.37 21.91 -9.27
N ILE A 51 44.11 21.08 -10.29
CA ILE A 51 42.82 21.11 -10.99
C ILE A 51 41.81 20.69 -9.93
N PRO A 52 40.85 21.56 -9.52
CA PRO A 52 39.93 21.22 -8.45
C PRO A 52 38.98 20.11 -8.94
N ILE A 53 39.33 18.87 -8.59
CA ILE A 53 38.58 17.64 -8.90
C ILE A 53 37.12 17.78 -8.46
N ASP A 54 36.86 18.55 -7.38
CA ASP A 54 35.52 18.81 -6.84
C ASP A 54 34.51 19.36 -7.86
N THR A 55 34.96 20.14 -8.85
CA THR A 55 34.06 20.76 -9.83
C THR A 55 33.46 19.73 -10.81
N ILE A 56 34.18 18.62 -11.07
CA ILE A 56 33.75 17.57 -12.00
C ILE A 56 32.84 16.56 -11.28
N VAL A 57 32.99 16.35 -9.98
CA VAL A 57 32.25 15.32 -9.21
C VAL A 57 30.82 15.78 -8.86
N GLU A 58 30.57 17.07 -8.72
CA GLU A 58 29.23 17.63 -8.46
C GLU A 58 28.13 17.23 -9.47
N PRO A 59 28.34 17.37 -10.80
CA PRO A 59 27.32 17.00 -11.79
C PRO A 59 27.03 15.49 -11.79
N PHE A 60 28.02 14.63 -11.56
CA PHE A 60 27.80 13.18 -11.46
C PHE A 60 26.96 12.79 -10.25
N LYS A 61 27.25 13.34 -9.06
CA LYS A 61 26.43 13.12 -7.85
C LYS A 61 24.99 13.58 -8.03
N LYS A 62 24.74 14.68 -8.77
CA LYS A 62 23.39 15.16 -9.10
C LYS A 62 22.65 14.20 -10.04
N ILE A 63 23.35 13.60 -11.01
CA ILE A 63 22.79 12.62 -11.96
C ILE A 63 22.46 11.30 -11.24
N GLU A 64 23.38 10.76 -10.45
CA GLU A 64 23.16 9.54 -9.67
C GLU A 64 21.94 9.68 -8.75
N ARG A 65 21.85 10.76 -7.96
CA ARG A 65 20.69 11.01 -7.08
C ARG A 65 19.38 11.14 -7.85
N LYS A 66 19.40 11.58 -9.11
CA LYS A 66 18.22 11.66 -9.97
C LYS A 66 17.83 10.26 -10.48
N LEU A 67 18.80 9.43 -10.82
CA LEU A 67 18.61 8.03 -11.24
C LEU A 67 18.11 7.17 -10.06
N PHE A 68 18.75 7.23 -8.90
CA PHE A 68 18.31 6.52 -7.69
C PHE A 68 16.89 6.91 -7.27
N ARG A 69 16.52 8.20 -7.32
CA ARG A 69 15.13 8.63 -7.04
C ARG A 69 14.12 8.07 -8.04
N LYS A 70 14.47 7.99 -9.32
CA LYS A 70 13.62 7.35 -10.33
C LYS A 70 13.48 5.85 -10.09
N GLN A 71 14.57 5.17 -9.76
CA GLN A 71 14.55 3.74 -9.42
C GLN A 71 13.66 3.47 -8.20
N ILE A 72 13.82 4.24 -7.12
CA ILE A 72 12.96 4.12 -5.92
C ILE A 72 11.49 4.36 -6.28
N GLN A 73 11.19 5.36 -7.14
CA GLN A 73 9.81 5.59 -7.59
C GLN A 73 9.26 4.40 -8.36
N ILE A 74 10.01 3.81 -9.29
CA ILE A 74 9.59 2.63 -10.06
C ILE A 74 9.34 1.46 -9.11
N VAL A 75 10.28 1.16 -8.22
CA VAL A 75 10.14 0.09 -7.22
C VAL A 75 8.90 0.31 -6.36
N THR A 76 8.68 1.54 -5.88
CA THR A 76 7.50 1.88 -5.06
C THR A 76 6.19 1.66 -5.83
N VAL A 77 6.13 2.05 -7.11
CA VAL A 77 4.95 1.83 -7.96
C VAL A 77 4.70 0.34 -8.15
N THR A 78 5.74 -0.43 -8.50
CA THR A 78 5.63 -1.89 -8.70
C THR A 78 5.14 -2.58 -7.43
N VAL A 79 5.75 -2.28 -6.27
CA VAL A 79 5.35 -2.87 -4.99
C VAL A 79 3.91 -2.50 -4.63
N ALA A 80 3.52 -1.23 -4.78
CA ALA A 80 2.15 -0.80 -4.49
C ALA A 80 1.12 -1.49 -5.41
N LEU A 81 1.45 -1.66 -6.69
CA LEU A 81 0.57 -2.34 -7.66
C LEU A 81 0.43 -3.84 -7.35
N VAL A 82 1.54 -4.51 -7.00
CA VAL A 82 1.50 -5.91 -6.55
C VAL A 82 0.65 -6.04 -5.28
N LEU A 83 0.81 -5.15 -4.30
CA LEU A 83 -0.01 -5.16 -3.09
C LEU A 83 -1.50 -4.99 -3.39
N VAL A 84 -1.87 -4.09 -4.29
CA VAL A 84 -3.28 -3.92 -4.72
C VAL A 84 -3.83 -5.24 -5.28
N VAL A 85 -3.10 -5.88 -6.20
CA VAL A 85 -3.54 -7.14 -6.83
C VAL A 85 -3.65 -8.26 -5.80
N VAL A 86 -2.68 -8.39 -4.90
CA VAL A 86 -2.68 -9.42 -3.85
C VAL A 86 -3.82 -9.20 -2.86
N ILE A 87 -4.05 -7.97 -2.40
CA ILE A 87 -5.14 -7.66 -1.46
C ILE A 87 -6.50 -7.95 -2.10
N ILE A 88 -6.71 -7.53 -3.36
CA ILE A 88 -7.97 -7.80 -4.08
C ILE A 88 -8.15 -9.30 -4.30
N GLY A 89 -7.10 -10.02 -4.73
CA GLY A 89 -7.14 -11.47 -4.91
C GLY A 89 -7.48 -12.21 -3.62
N MET A 90 -6.85 -11.84 -2.50
CA MET A 90 -7.14 -12.40 -1.19
C MET A 90 -8.55 -12.04 -0.71
N ALA A 91 -9.02 -10.81 -0.92
CA ALA A 91 -10.38 -10.40 -0.58
C ALA A 91 -11.42 -11.23 -1.34
N TYR A 92 -11.18 -11.54 -2.61
CA TYR A 92 -12.03 -12.41 -3.41
C TYR A 92 -12.00 -13.86 -2.92
N LEU A 93 -10.82 -14.43 -2.69
CA LEU A 93 -10.67 -15.82 -2.25
C LEU A 93 -11.29 -16.06 -0.86
N THR A 94 -11.23 -15.07 0.02
CA THR A 94 -11.77 -15.12 1.38
C THR A 94 -13.20 -14.57 1.50
N SER A 95 -13.83 -14.24 0.37
CA SER A 95 -15.23 -13.81 0.35
C SER A 95 -16.14 -14.94 0.87
N PRO A 96 -17.18 -14.62 1.67
CA PRO A 96 -17.98 -15.60 2.37
C PRO A 96 -19.12 -16.06 1.46
N ASP A 97 -19.14 -17.36 1.17
CA ASP A 97 -20.26 -18.01 0.50
C ASP A 97 -21.16 -18.63 1.56
N TYR A 98 -22.25 -17.93 1.89
CA TYR A 98 -23.12 -18.32 3.00
C TYR A 98 -23.84 -19.62 2.69
N LEU A 99 -23.77 -20.57 3.63
CA LEU A 99 -24.39 -21.87 3.46
C LEU A 99 -25.84 -21.79 3.91
N PRO A 100 -26.79 -22.45 3.22
CA PRO A 100 -28.12 -22.62 3.77
C PRO A 100 -28.08 -23.57 4.96
N TYR A 101 -29.05 -23.43 5.86
CA TYR A 101 -29.19 -24.35 6.99
C TYR A 101 -29.36 -25.78 6.50
N SER A 102 -28.58 -26.69 7.08
CA SER A 102 -28.70 -28.12 6.87
C SER A 102 -28.13 -28.84 8.09
N ASN A 103 -28.83 -29.86 8.58
CA ASN A 103 -28.37 -30.73 9.65
C ASN A 103 -27.02 -31.41 9.34
N ASN A 104 -26.62 -31.47 8.07
CA ASN A 104 -25.34 -32.01 7.65
C ASN A 104 -24.18 -31.01 7.82
N ASN A 105 -24.46 -29.71 7.79
CA ASN A 105 -23.44 -28.66 7.87
C ASN A 105 -23.11 -28.29 9.33
N MET A 106 -24.09 -28.45 10.23
CA MET A 106 -24.00 -28.06 11.63
C MET A 106 -24.93 -28.94 12.47
N SER A 107 -24.44 -29.43 13.61
CA SER A 107 -25.24 -30.14 14.61
C SER A 107 -25.10 -29.48 15.98
N LEU A 108 -26.16 -29.60 16.78
CA LEU A 108 -26.26 -29.06 18.13
C LEU A 108 -26.32 -30.24 19.11
N THR A 109 -25.44 -30.22 20.10
CA THR A 109 -25.41 -31.20 21.19
C THR A 109 -25.53 -30.46 22.51
N GLU A 110 -26.57 -30.78 23.27
CA GLU A 110 -26.75 -30.27 24.63
C GLU A 110 -26.14 -31.26 25.64
N TYR A 111 -25.34 -30.74 26.55
CA TYR A 111 -24.71 -31.49 27.63
C TYR A 111 -25.48 -31.33 28.94
N GLU A 112 -25.28 -32.26 29.88
CA GLU A 112 -25.98 -32.29 31.18
C GLU A 112 -25.76 -31.03 32.02
N ASP A 113 -24.69 -30.29 31.79
CA ASP A 113 -24.38 -29.01 32.44
C ASP A 113 -25.11 -27.81 31.81
N GLY A 114 -26.04 -28.05 30.88
CA GLY A 114 -26.79 -27.02 30.16
C GLY A 114 -25.99 -26.31 29.08
N LYS A 115 -24.76 -26.77 28.79
CA LYS A 115 -23.95 -26.21 27.70
C LYS A 115 -24.35 -26.78 26.36
N ILE A 116 -24.46 -25.89 25.38
CA ILE A 116 -24.75 -26.25 24.00
C ILE A 116 -23.45 -26.16 23.20
N ILE A 117 -23.05 -27.30 22.64
CA ILE A 117 -21.92 -27.40 21.72
C ILE A 117 -22.45 -27.47 20.30
N ILE A 118 -21.92 -26.59 19.45
CA ILE A 118 -22.17 -26.62 18.02
C ILE A 118 -21.00 -27.34 17.37
N THR A 119 -21.28 -28.39 16.61
CA THR A 119 -20.29 -29.10 15.80
C THR A 119 -20.48 -28.71 14.33
N PHE A 120 -19.40 -28.34 13.67
CA PHE A 120 -19.42 -27.91 12.28
C PHE A 120 -18.85 -28.99 11.36
N ASN A 121 -19.42 -29.08 10.16
CA ASN A 121 -18.89 -29.91 9.09
C ASN A 121 -17.61 -29.28 8.50
N HIS A 122 -16.72 -30.10 7.95
CA HIS A 122 -15.51 -29.67 7.24
C HIS A 122 -15.74 -28.68 6.08
N LYS A 123 -16.97 -28.53 5.59
CA LYS A 123 -17.34 -27.52 4.59
C LYS A 123 -17.46 -26.10 5.16
N VAL A 124 -17.62 -25.95 6.48
CA VAL A 124 -17.76 -24.65 7.13
C VAL A 124 -16.38 -24.02 7.28
N ALA A 125 -16.16 -22.91 6.59
CA ALA A 125 -14.93 -22.13 6.69
C ALA A 125 -14.98 -21.15 7.87
N GLY A 126 -16.16 -20.65 8.24
CA GLY A 126 -16.35 -19.71 9.33
C GLY A 126 -17.81 -19.59 9.73
N TYR A 127 -18.02 -18.91 10.86
CA TYR A 127 -19.33 -18.68 11.45
C TYR A 127 -19.38 -17.31 12.13
N ASP A 128 -20.57 -16.76 12.27
CA ASP A 128 -20.86 -15.54 13.03
C ASP A 128 -22.00 -15.84 14.00
N ILE A 129 -21.89 -15.35 15.23
CA ILE A 129 -22.84 -15.59 16.31
C ILE A 129 -23.14 -14.26 16.98
N GLU A 130 -24.41 -13.86 16.95
CA GLU A 130 -24.91 -12.74 17.72
C GLU A 130 -25.72 -13.25 18.91
N LYS A 131 -25.44 -12.68 20.09
CA LYS A 131 -26.11 -13.00 21.35
C LYS A 131 -26.98 -11.83 21.77
N TYR A 132 -28.25 -12.10 22.07
CA TYR A 132 -29.20 -11.14 22.62
C TYR A 132 -29.74 -11.66 23.95
N SER A 133 -29.49 -10.92 25.02
CA SER A 133 -30.02 -11.25 26.34
C SER A 133 -31.38 -10.60 26.54
N ILE A 134 -32.39 -11.41 26.86
CA ILE A 134 -33.71 -10.89 27.26
C ILE A 134 -33.66 -10.64 28.78
N GLY A 135 -33.87 -9.38 29.18
CA GLY A 135 -33.72 -8.92 30.58
C GLY A 135 -34.80 -9.43 31.55
N ASP A 136 -35.67 -10.34 31.11
CA ASP A 136 -36.75 -10.97 31.87
C ASP A 136 -36.34 -12.33 32.46
N GLY A 137 -35.12 -12.79 32.20
CA GLY A 137 -34.59 -14.05 32.72
C GLY A 137 -35.05 -15.29 31.95
N THR A 138 -35.66 -15.15 30.77
CA THR A 138 -36.07 -16.29 29.93
C THR A 138 -34.88 -17.06 29.35
N GLY A 139 -33.74 -16.39 29.21
CA GLY A 139 -32.50 -16.92 28.64
C GLY A 139 -32.05 -16.11 27.42
N ASP A 140 -30.87 -16.42 26.93
CA ASP A 140 -30.25 -15.73 25.80
C ASP A 140 -30.74 -16.30 24.45
N ILE A 141 -30.94 -15.42 23.49
CA ILE A 141 -31.23 -15.75 22.08
C ILE A 141 -29.94 -15.65 21.28
N TYR A 142 -29.67 -16.66 20.46
CA TYR A 142 -28.51 -16.68 19.58
C TYR A 142 -28.93 -16.70 18.11
N HIS A 143 -28.30 -15.86 17.30
CA HIS A 143 -28.43 -15.87 15.84
C HIS A 143 -27.12 -16.32 15.23
N ILE A 144 -27.16 -17.35 14.40
CA ILE A 144 -25.96 -18.02 13.87
C ILE A 144 -26.05 -18.08 12.35
N THR A 145 -24.93 -17.83 11.69
CA THR A 145 -24.76 -18.16 10.27
C THR A 145 -23.43 -18.85 10.07
N THR A 146 -23.34 -19.65 9.02
CA THR A 146 -22.08 -20.27 8.58
C THR A 146 -21.82 -19.97 7.11
N TRP A 147 -20.54 -19.93 6.74
CA TRP A 147 -20.14 -19.75 5.35
C TRP A 147 -18.97 -20.65 5.00
N ASN A 148 -18.83 -20.92 3.71
CA ASN A 148 -17.61 -21.44 3.13
C ASN A 148 -16.81 -20.29 2.47
N THR A 149 -15.58 -20.56 2.06
CA THR A 149 -14.81 -19.63 1.22
C THR A 149 -14.10 -20.42 0.12
N ILE A 150 -13.83 -19.77 -1.01
CA ILE A 150 -13.03 -20.38 -2.10
C ILE A 150 -11.66 -20.78 -1.56
N PHE A 151 -11.07 -19.95 -0.70
CA PHE A 151 -9.80 -20.25 -0.04
C PHE A 151 -9.86 -21.55 0.76
N ASN A 152 -10.93 -21.76 1.54
CA ASN A 152 -11.13 -22.98 2.32
C ASN A 152 -11.34 -24.23 1.45
N GLN A 153 -12.04 -24.06 0.32
CA GLN A 153 -12.33 -25.16 -0.59
C GLN A 153 -11.07 -25.72 -1.27
N TYR A 154 -10.12 -24.85 -1.64
CA TYR A 154 -8.98 -25.23 -2.48
C TYR A 154 -7.63 -25.26 -1.77
N PHE A 155 -7.42 -24.45 -0.74
CA PHE A 155 -6.08 -24.27 -0.16
C PHE A 155 -5.96 -24.82 1.26
N LEU A 156 -6.90 -24.50 2.14
CA LEU A 156 -6.81 -24.82 3.58
C LEU A 156 -8.18 -25.24 4.10
N LYS A 157 -8.41 -26.55 4.26
CA LYS A 157 -9.59 -27.03 4.98
C LYS A 157 -9.48 -26.62 6.44
N ASN A 158 -10.40 -25.79 6.90
CA ASN A 158 -10.43 -25.31 8.27
C ASN A 158 -10.75 -26.46 9.23
N ASN A 159 -10.06 -26.48 10.37
CA ASN A 159 -10.25 -27.47 11.43
C ASN A 159 -11.28 -26.99 12.48
N ILE A 160 -12.21 -26.09 12.12
CA ILE A 160 -13.25 -25.66 13.05
C ILE A 160 -14.18 -26.85 13.27
N GLN A 161 -13.94 -27.59 14.36
CA GLN A 161 -14.68 -28.81 14.69
C GLN A 161 -15.90 -28.49 15.54
N SER A 162 -15.72 -27.73 16.62
CA SER A 162 -16.79 -27.46 17.56
C SER A 162 -16.56 -26.20 18.38
N ILE A 163 -17.65 -25.57 18.83
CA ILE A 163 -17.63 -24.40 19.70
C ILE A 163 -18.66 -24.56 20.82
N ILE A 164 -18.39 -23.96 21.97
CA ILE A 164 -19.33 -23.89 23.09
C ILE A 164 -20.08 -22.56 22.95
N LEU A 165 -21.41 -22.61 22.83
CA LEU A 165 -22.24 -21.43 22.57
C LEU A 165 -22.42 -20.55 23.83
N ASN A 166 -22.62 -21.20 24.98
CA ASN A 166 -22.83 -20.58 26.29
C ASN A 166 -21.71 -21.00 27.26
N PRO A 167 -20.48 -20.48 27.11
CA PRO A 167 -19.35 -20.89 27.95
C PRO A 167 -19.58 -20.61 29.44
N GLY A 168 -20.36 -19.58 29.77
CA GLY A 168 -20.74 -19.23 31.15
C GLY A 168 -21.83 -20.12 31.76
N GLY A 169 -22.41 -21.05 30.99
CA GLY A 169 -23.57 -21.84 31.44
C GLY A 169 -24.86 -21.04 31.50
N ASP A 170 -24.90 -19.86 30.87
CA ASP A 170 -26.12 -19.06 30.76
C ASP A 170 -27.22 -19.86 30.06
N LYS A 171 -28.46 -19.68 30.51
CA LYS A 171 -29.62 -20.39 29.95
C LYS A 171 -29.86 -19.93 28.50
N VAL A 172 -29.95 -20.88 27.58
CA VAL A 172 -30.25 -20.60 26.17
C VAL A 172 -31.75 -20.70 25.94
N ALA A 173 -32.39 -19.61 25.51
CA ALA A 173 -33.81 -19.59 25.20
C ALA A 173 -34.12 -20.16 23.81
N SER A 174 -33.37 -19.68 22.81
CA SER A 174 -33.59 -20.03 21.41
C SER A 174 -32.32 -19.84 20.58
N ILE A 175 -32.16 -20.65 19.55
CA ILE A 175 -31.11 -20.49 18.54
C ILE A 175 -31.78 -20.40 17.18
N TYR A 176 -31.47 -19.34 16.44
CA TYR A 176 -31.94 -19.07 15.09
C TYR A 176 -30.76 -19.16 14.11
N TYR A 177 -30.98 -19.81 12.97
CA TYR A 177 -30.07 -19.82 11.84
C TYR A 177 -30.55 -18.82 10.80
N TYR A 178 -29.77 -17.77 10.55
CA TYR A 178 -30.12 -16.77 9.55
C TYR A 178 -29.39 -17.04 8.24
N SER A 179 -30.09 -16.83 7.13
CA SER A 179 -29.52 -16.89 5.78
C SER A 179 -29.48 -15.49 5.20
N THR A 180 -28.42 -15.16 4.47
CA THR A 180 -28.24 -13.81 3.88
C THR A 180 -29.06 -13.59 2.61
N ASP A 181 -29.97 -14.51 2.27
CA ASP A 181 -30.81 -14.50 1.07
C ASP A 181 -32.14 -13.74 1.25
N GLY A 182 -32.33 -13.11 2.41
CA GLY A 182 -33.51 -12.29 2.71
C GLY A 182 -34.73 -13.11 3.14
N LYS A 183 -34.57 -14.42 3.37
CA LYS A 183 -35.58 -15.25 4.01
C LYS A 183 -35.60 -15.02 5.51
N ASP A 184 -36.66 -15.52 6.14
CA ASP A 184 -36.80 -15.51 7.59
C ASP A 184 -35.80 -16.49 8.23
N ASP A 185 -35.31 -16.11 9.39
CA ASP A 185 -34.40 -16.89 10.21
C ASP A 185 -35.11 -18.18 10.66
N ILE A 186 -34.38 -19.29 10.62
CA ILE A 186 -34.90 -20.62 10.90
C ILE A 186 -34.64 -20.95 12.37
N LEU A 187 -35.66 -21.26 13.15
CA LEU A 187 -35.48 -21.76 14.51
C LEU A 187 -34.84 -23.16 14.47
N ILE A 188 -33.69 -23.32 15.12
CA ILE A 188 -32.94 -24.59 15.16
C ILE A 188 -32.88 -25.22 16.55
N TYR A 189 -33.14 -24.45 17.61
CA TYR A 189 -33.18 -24.94 18.99
C TYR A 189 -34.05 -24.05 19.87
N GLY A 190 -34.68 -24.63 20.88
CA GLY A 190 -35.45 -23.90 21.90
C GLY A 190 -36.89 -23.61 21.48
N LYS A 191 -37.47 -22.56 22.06
CA LYS A 191 -38.86 -22.14 21.77
C LYS A 191 -38.87 -20.99 20.77
N ASP A 192 -39.87 -20.93 19.92
CA ASP A 192 -40.04 -19.75 19.07
C ASP A 192 -40.47 -18.55 19.93
N GLN A 193 -39.67 -17.48 19.91
CA GLN A 193 -39.95 -16.24 20.64
C GLN A 193 -40.97 -15.36 19.92
N ASN A 194 -41.24 -15.60 18.63
CA ASN A 194 -42.19 -14.82 17.85
C ASN A 194 -43.19 -15.70 17.09
N PRO A 195 -44.02 -16.49 17.81
CA PRO A 195 -44.91 -17.47 17.19
C PRO A 195 -45.89 -16.81 16.21
N GLY A 196 -45.83 -17.24 14.95
CA GLY A 196 -46.68 -16.71 13.86
C GLY A 196 -46.12 -15.47 13.14
N GLY A 197 -44.94 -14.98 13.55
CA GLY A 197 -44.18 -13.95 12.86
C GLY A 197 -42.81 -14.47 12.41
N GLY A 198 -42.26 -13.90 11.33
CA GLY A 198 -40.88 -14.17 10.91
C GLY A 198 -39.89 -13.24 11.62
N ILE A 199 -38.68 -13.71 11.87
CA ILE A 199 -37.54 -12.89 12.30
C ILE A 199 -36.58 -12.79 11.12
N ARG A 200 -35.97 -11.63 10.88
CA ARG A 200 -34.94 -11.45 9.86
C ARG A 200 -33.73 -10.74 10.41
N THR A 201 -32.57 -11.38 10.28
CA THR A 201 -31.30 -10.72 10.56
C THR A 201 -30.93 -9.78 9.41
N LEU A 202 -30.69 -8.50 9.71
CA LEU A 202 -30.36 -7.48 8.70
C LEU A 202 -28.85 -7.31 8.51
N PRO A 203 -28.39 -6.99 7.30
CA PRO A 203 -26.99 -6.68 7.07
C PRO A 203 -26.63 -5.35 7.76
N ARG A 204 -25.39 -5.24 8.21
CA ARG A 204 -24.88 -4.03 8.85
C ARG A 204 -24.69 -2.95 7.78
N LEU A 205 -25.13 -1.72 8.08
CA LEU A 205 -25.14 -0.59 7.12
C LEU A 205 -23.97 0.39 7.29
N PHE A 206 -23.10 0.20 8.28
CA PHE A 206 -22.16 1.25 8.69
C PHE A 206 -21.14 1.65 7.61
N LEU A 207 -20.81 0.75 6.69
CA LEU A 207 -19.92 1.05 5.56
C LEU A 207 -20.51 2.14 4.66
N GLY A 208 -21.84 2.15 4.49
CA GLY A 208 -22.55 3.21 3.78
C GLY A 208 -22.40 4.58 4.46
N TYR A 209 -22.51 4.64 5.79
CA TYR A 209 -22.30 5.88 6.53
C TYR A 209 -20.86 6.40 6.38
N TYR A 210 -19.86 5.51 6.40
CA TYR A 210 -18.47 5.91 6.17
C TYR A 210 -18.25 6.46 4.76
N LEU A 211 -18.87 5.88 3.73
CA LEU A 211 -18.82 6.44 2.38
C LEU A 211 -19.42 7.85 2.30
N VAL A 212 -20.54 8.10 2.98
CA VAL A 212 -21.15 9.43 3.04
C VAL A 212 -20.20 10.43 3.73
N ILE A 213 -19.64 10.07 4.88
CA ILE A 213 -18.65 10.90 5.60
C ILE A 213 -17.45 11.22 4.70
N VAL A 214 -16.93 10.21 4.00
CA VAL A 214 -15.80 10.37 3.06
C VAL A 214 -16.17 11.28 1.90
N GLY A 215 -17.39 11.18 1.37
CA GLY A 215 -17.90 12.07 0.32
C GLY A 215 -17.97 13.53 0.78
N VAL A 216 -18.52 13.78 1.98
CA VAL A 216 -18.55 15.12 2.58
C VAL A 216 -17.14 15.67 2.78
N LEU A 217 -16.23 14.84 3.30
CA LEU A 217 -14.83 15.24 3.53
C LEU A 217 -14.11 15.54 2.21
N ALA A 218 -14.37 14.78 1.14
CA ALA A 218 -13.85 15.07 -0.20
C ALA A 218 -14.35 16.42 -0.72
N ILE A 219 -15.65 16.72 -0.57
CA ILE A 219 -16.24 18.00 -0.99
C ILE A 219 -15.58 19.16 -0.22
N LEU A 220 -15.48 19.07 1.11
CA LEU A 220 -14.85 20.08 1.96
C LEU A 220 -13.39 20.32 1.58
N CYS A 221 -12.61 19.24 1.39
CA CYS A 221 -11.23 19.32 0.95
C CYS A 221 -11.11 19.93 -0.46
N GLY A 222 -12.05 19.63 -1.36
CA GLY A 222 -12.13 20.21 -2.70
C GLY A 222 -12.39 21.73 -2.68
N ILE A 223 -13.30 22.18 -1.81
CA ILE A 223 -13.58 23.62 -1.60
C ILE A 223 -12.33 24.32 -1.04
N LEU A 224 -11.68 23.74 -0.03
CA LEU A 224 -10.44 24.28 0.55
C LEU A 224 -9.32 24.35 -0.49
N LEU A 225 -9.18 23.32 -1.33
CA LEU A 225 -8.24 23.32 -2.45
C LEU A 225 -8.50 24.45 -3.45
N PHE A 226 -9.77 24.73 -3.74
CA PHE A 226 -10.16 25.81 -4.64
C PHE A 226 -9.85 27.20 -4.04
N ILE A 227 -10.10 27.39 -2.75
CA ILE A 227 -9.80 28.64 -2.03
C ILE A 227 -8.29 28.89 -1.98
N PHE A 228 -7.51 27.89 -1.59
CA PHE A 228 -6.06 28.01 -1.41
C PHE A 228 -5.23 27.75 -2.67
N ARG A 229 -5.86 27.69 -3.86
CA ARG A 229 -5.20 27.38 -5.14
C ARG A 229 -4.02 28.28 -5.50
N LYS A 230 -3.97 29.50 -4.98
CA LYS A 230 -2.89 30.49 -5.22
C LYS A 230 -1.70 30.36 -4.26
N LYS A 231 -1.83 29.62 -3.16
CA LYS A 231 -0.77 29.43 -2.16
C LYS A 231 -0.14 28.04 -2.32
N ASP A 232 0.99 27.95 -3.02
CA ASP A 232 1.58 26.66 -3.43
C ASP A 232 1.86 25.70 -2.27
N ASN A 233 2.36 26.18 -1.13
CA ASN A 233 2.63 25.32 0.04
C ASN A 233 1.34 24.71 0.61
N ILE A 234 0.31 25.54 0.81
CA ILE A 234 -0.97 25.09 1.37
C ILE A 234 -1.67 24.18 0.37
N ARG A 235 -1.67 24.53 -0.92
CA ARG A 235 -2.24 23.70 -1.98
C ARG A 235 -1.60 22.30 -2.01
N ASN A 236 -0.28 22.20 -1.89
CA ASN A 236 0.42 20.92 -1.88
C ASN A 236 0.05 20.05 -0.66
N ALA A 237 -0.15 20.66 0.51
CA ALA A 237 -0.61 19.94 1.70
C ALA A 237 -2.07 19.49 1.56
N MET A 238 -2.95 20.40 1.11
CA MET A 238 -4.37 20.13 0.89
C MET A 238 -4.61 19.06 -0.18
N GLU A 239 -3.78 18.99 -1.22
CA GLU A 239 -3.91 17.98 -2.27
C GLU A 239 -3.62 16.58 -1.72
N ARG A 240 -2.63 16.44 -0.82
CA ARG A 240 -2.35 15.17 -0.12
C ARG A 240 -3.53 14.77 0.76
N ILE A 241 -4.11 15.72 1.49
CA ILE A 241 -5.27 15.47 2.36
C ILE A 241 -6.50 15.08 1.52
N PHE A 242 -6.73 15.74 0.39
CA PHE A 242 -7.83 15.42 -0.53
C PHE A 242 -7.70 14.03 -1.17
N LEU A 243 -6.49 13.50 -1.31
CA LEU A 243 -6.28 12.15 -1.83
C LEU A 243 -6.68 11.04 -0.85
N LEU A 244 -6.74 11.30 0.46
CA LEU A 244 -7.17 10.31 1.46
C LEU A 244 -8.63 9.85 1.25
N PRO A 245 -9.63 10.73 1.17
CA PRO A 245 -11.01 10.30 0.91
C PRO A 245 -11.16 9.66 -0.48
N ILE A 246 -10.40 10.13 -1.48
CA ILE A 246 -10.39 9.51 -2.81
C ILE A 246 -9.86 8.07 -2.75
N SER A 247 -8.75 7.84 -2.04
CA SER A 247 -8.22 6.49 -1.89
C SER A 247 -9.20 5.56 -1.20
N TYR A 248 -9.89 6.01 -0.15
CA TYR A 248 -10.91 5.21 0.52
C TYR A 248 -12.05 4.85 -0.43
N PHE A 249 -12.53 5.82 -1.21
CA PHE A 249 -13.60 5.59 -2.18
C PHE A 249 -13.22 4.52 -3.21
N PHE A 250 -12.02 4.60 -3.78
CA PHE A 250 -11.54 3.57 -4.72
C PHE A 250 -11.36 2.21 -4.04
N SER A 251 -10.86 2.17 -2.81
CA SER A 251 -10.74 0.91 -2.06
C SER A 251 -12.08 0.26 -1.77
N HIS A 252 -13.09 1.06 -1.37
CA HIS A 252 -14.45 0.57 -1.20
C HIS A 252 -14.98 -0.02 -2.50
N LEU A 253 -14.82 0.69 -3.61
CA LEU A 253 -15.29 0.23 -4.92
C LEU A 253 -14.59 -1.08 -5.34
N CYS A 254 -13.30 -1.24 -5.10
CA CYS A 254 -12.58 -2.47 -5.42
C CYS A 254 -13.03 -3.69 -4.59
N ILE A 255 -13.42 -3.50 -3.33
CA ILE A 255 -13.76 -4.63 -2.42
C ILE A 255 -15.25 -4.94 -2.42
N LYS A 256 -16.10 -3.91 -2.43
CA LYS A 256 -17.56 -4.02 -2.30
C LYS A 256 -18.33 -3.63 -3.55
N GLY A 257 -17.69 -2.97 -4.51
CA GLY A 257 -18.39 -2.33 -5.61
C GLY A 257 -19.30 -1.21 -5.11
N PHE A 258 -20.55 -1.23 -5.57
CA PHE A 258 -21.58 -0.24 -5.22
C PHE A 258 -22.45 -0.65 -4.02
N ILE A 259 -22.27 -1.87 -3.50
CA ILE A 259 -23.07 -2.38 -2.39
C ILE A 259 -22.45 -1.90 -1.08
N THR A 260 -23.24 -1.29 -0.22
CA THR A 260 -22.78 -0.74 1.07
C THR A 260 -23.19 -1.60 2.27
N THR A 261 -24.07 -2.57 2.07
CA THR A 261 -24.53 -3.49 3.10
C THR A 261 -23.55 -4.65 3.24
N SER A 262 -23.26 -5.08 4.47
CA SER A 262 -22.44 -6.25 4.71
C SER A 262 -22.85 -7.00 5.97
N TYR A 263 -22.89 -8.32 5.89
CA TYR A 263 -23.00 -9.17 7.06
C TYR A 263 -21.62 -9.32 7.74
N LEU A 264 -20.51 -9.46 7.02
CA LEU A 264 -19.15 -9.42 7.60
C LEU A 264 -18.52 -8.02 7.51
N ALA A 265 -19.21 -7.03 8.08
CA ALA A 265 -18.84 -5.64 7.89
C ALA A 265 -17.46 -5.27 8.49
N TYR A 266 -17.04 -5.92 9.59
CA TYR A 266 -15.68 -5.74 10.13
C TYR A 266 -14.59 -6.18 9.16
N ARG A 267 -14.74 -7.36 8.54
CA ARG A 267 -13.78 -7.87 7.55
C ARG A 267 -13.66 -6.90 6.38
N ASP A 268 -14.80 -6.52 5.81
CA ASP A 268 -14.84 -5.63 4.65
C ASP A 268 -14.22 -4.26 4.98
N PHE A 269 -14.50 -3.73 6.18
CA PHE A 269 -13.92 -2.48 6.67
C PHE A 269 -12.38 -2.54 6.72
N PHE A 270 -11.81 -3.57 7.35
CA PHE A 270 -10.36 -3.71 7.47
C PHE A 270 -9.68 -3.92 6.11
N LEU A 271 -10.29 -4.70 5.21
CA LEU A 271 -9.78 -4.86 3.84
C LEU A 271 -9.77 -3.52 3.09
N ILE A 272 -10.82 -2.71 3.24
CA ILE A 272 -10.90 -1.38 2.61
C ILE A 272 -9.78 -0.47 3.14
N LEU A 273 -9.57 -0.43 4.45
CA LEU A 273 -8.48 0.35 5.05
C LEU A 273 -7.09 -0.15 4.59
N LEU A 274 -6.91 -1.46 4.49
CA LEU A 274 -5.65 -2.04 4.03
C LEU A 274 -5.37 -1.69 2.56
N LEU A 275 -6.37 -1.79 1.70
CA LEU A 275 -6.26 -1.45 0.28
C LEU A 275 -6.11 0.06 0.03
N MET A 276 -6.58 0.89 0.95
CA MET A 276 -6.46 2.36 0.87
C MET A 276 -5.00 2.80 0.85
N ILE A 277 -4.12 2.13 1.60
CA ILE A 277 -2.71 2.51 1.73
C ILE A 277 -1.96 2.45 0.39
N PRO A 278 -1.93 1.32 -0.35
CA PRO A 278 -1.24 1.27 -1.63
C PRO A 278 -1.93 2.11 -2.71
N ILE A 279 -3.26 2.23 -2.71
CA ILE A 279 -3.98 3.13 -3.64
C ILE A 279 -3.58 4.59 -3.39
N TYR A 280 -3.52 5.03 -2.14
CA TYR A 280 -3.07 6.37 -1.78
C TYR A 280 -1.64 6.64 -2.25
N CYS A 281 -0.73 5.67 -2.06
CA CYS A 281 0.65 5.76 -2.57
C CYS A 281 0.69 5.90 -4.10
N LEU A 282 -0.09 5.12 -4.84
CA LEU A 282 -0.20 5.22 -6.29
C LEU A 282 -0.75 6.58 -6.74
N LEU A 283 -1.77 7.11 -6.06
CA LEU A 283 -2.33 8.42 -6.34
C LEU A 283 -1.28 9.54 -6.13
N LEU A 284 -0.54 9.51 -5.01
CA LEU A 284 0.54 10.48 -4.76
C LEU A 284 1.64 10.43 -5.82
N LEU A 285 2.02 9.23 -6.26
CA LEU A 285 3.04 9.04 -7.30
C LEU A 285 2.52 9.52 -8.66
N SER A 286 1.27 9.24 -9.00
CA SER A 286 0.65 9.69 -10.25
C SER A 286 0.64 11.21 -10.38
N ILE A 287 0.33 11.94 -9.30
CA ILE A 287 0.38 13.41 -9.29
C ILE A 287 1.81 13.93 -9.47
N LYS A 288 2.79 13.31 -8.80
CA LYS A 288 4.21 13.68 -8.95
C LYS A 288 4.68 13.48 -10.39
N LEU A 289 4.33 12.36 -11.01
CA LEU A 289 4.68 12.04 -12.39
C LEU A 289 4.00 13.00 -13.38
N TYR A 290 2.71 13.26 -13.20
CA TYR A 290 1.95 14.22 -14.02
C TYR A 290 2.55 15.64 -13.97
N ARG A 291 2.93 16.11 -12.78
CA ARG A 291 3.58 17.42 -12.61
C ARG A 291 4.97 17.47 -13.26
N SER A 292 5.75 16.39 -13.14
CA SER A 292 7.06 16.27 -13.78
C SER A 292 6.94 16.35 -15.31
N TYR A 293 6.00 15.58 -15.87
CA TYR A 293 5.69 15.57 -17.30
C TYR A 293 5.22 16.94 -17.82
N ARG A 294 4.36 17.62 -17.06
CA ARG A 294 3.87 18.97 -17.44
C ARG A 294 4.99 20.02 -17.40
N LYS A 295 5.94 19.92 -16.46
CA LYS A 295 7.11 20.80 -16.39
C LYS A 295 8.03 20.60 -17.59
N THR A 296 8.36 19.36 -17.95
CA THR A 296 9.19 19.09 -19.14
C THR A 296 8.53 19.52 -20.44
N LYS A 297 7.20 19.40 -20.56
CA LYS A 297 6.46 19.88 -21.75
C LYS A 297 6.52 21.41 -21.89
N LYS A 298 6.43 22.16 -20.80
CA LYS A 298 6.51 23.63 -20.81
C LYS A 298 7.89 24.19 -21.15
N VAL A 299 8.97 23.43 -20.96
CA VAL A 299 10.35 23.85 -21.27
C VAL A 299 10.70 23.61 -22.75
N LYS A 300 9.90 22.79 -23.46
CA LYS A 300 10.09 22.48 -24.88
C LYS A 300 9.28 23.36 -25.84
N LEU A 301 8.45 24.27 -25.31
CA LEU A 301 7.64 25.25 -26.03
C LEU A 301 8.21 26.64 -25.74
#